data_AF-A0A1V6F3F0-F1
#
_entry.id   AF-A0A1V6F3F0-F1
#
_cell.length_a   1.000
_cell.length_b   1.000
_cell.length_c   1.000
_cell.angle_alpha   90.00
_cell.angle_beta   90.00
_cell.angle_gamma   90.00
#
_symmetry.space_group_name_H-M   'P 1'
#
loop_
_entity.id
_entity.type
_entity.pdbx_description
1 polymer ?
#
loop_
_entity_poly.entity_id
_entity_poly.type
_entity_poly.pdbx_seq_one_letter_code
_entity_poly.pdbx_strand_id
1 'polypeptide(L)'
;MIRNYGRFLLAPAALFFQVVPALFLYFVPGLVYAAGHTVVETRAWTGSITGLACLALAGLVLASAASYRLLTHSRAVIAWPMILFFCVPSWLLSVFYLHAVLIFLAWV
;
A
#
# COMPACT_ATOMS: atom_id res chain seq x y z
N MET A 1 -3.08 -29.16 11.26
CA MET A 1 -1.80 -28.57 10.82
C MET A 1 -1.90 -27.27 10.00
N ILE A 2 -3.09 -26.82 9.57
CA ILE A 2 -3.24 -25.68 8.62
C ILE A 2 -3.22 -24.28 9.30
N ARG A 3 -3.44 -24.18 10.62
CA ARG A 3 -3.68 -22.89 11.30
C ARG A 3 -2.45 -22.00 11.54
N ASN A 4 -1.23 -22.50 11.31
CA ASN A 4 0.02 -21.79 11.62
C ASN A 4 0.71 -21.15 10.41
N TYR A 5 0.36 -21.51 9.17
CA TYR A 5 1.02 -20.96 7.97
C TYR A 5 0.47 -19.60 7.53
N GLY A 6 -0.74 -19.23 7.95
CA GLY A 6 -1.34 -17.91 7.63
C GLY A 6 -0.47 -16.72 8.09
N ARG A 7 0.43 -16.94 9.05
CA ARG A 7 1.39 -15.92 9.52
C ARG A 7 2.44 -15.57 8.46
N PHE A 8 2.85 -16.55 7.66
CA PHE A 8 3.80 -16.36 6.57
C PHE A 8 3.14 -15.76 5.33
N LEU A 9 1.85 -16.00 5.11
CA LEU A 9 1.09 -15.42 3.99
C LEU A 9 0.91 -13.91 4.08
N LEU A 10 1.06 -13.31 5.26
CA LEU A 10 0.82 -11.88 5.48
C LEU A 10 1.87 -11.00 4.81
N ALA A 11 3.13 -11.44 4.77
CA ALA A 11 4.23 -10.72 4.11
C ALA A 11 4.08 -10.66 2.58
N PRO A 12 3.87 -11.77 1.84
CA PRO A 12 3.60 -11.69 0.41
C PRO A 12 2.27 -10.98 0.14
N ALA A 13 1.24 -11.15 0.97
CA ALA A 13 -0.01 -10.40 0.82
C ALA A 13 0.21 -8.87 0.94
N ALA A 14 1.06 -8.42 1.86
CA ALA A 14 1.41 -7.00 1.98
C ALA A 14 2.15 -6.47 0.73
N LEU A 15 2.96 -7.30 0.06
CA LEU A 15 3.58 -6.91 -1.21
C LEU A 15 2.56 -6.89 -2.36
N PHE A 16 1.75 -7.94 -2.50
CA PHE A 16 0.70 -8.01 -3.52
C PHE A 16 -0.34 -6.90 -3.38
N PHE A 17 -0.62 -6.46 -2.15
CA PHE A 17 -1.51 -5.33 -1.91
C PHE A 17 -1.03 -4.05 -2.61
N GLN A 18 0.29 -3.88 -2.84
CA GLN A 18 0.84 -2.70 -3.53
C GLN A 18 0.42 -2.60 -5.00
N VAL A 19 -0.11 -3.68 -5.59
CA VAL A 19 -0.73 -3.66 -6.91
C VAL A 19 -1.98 -2.77 -6.91
N VAL A 20 -2.73 -2.71 -5.79
CA VAL A 20 -3.96 -1.90 -5.70
C VAL A 20 -3.68 -0.39 -5.85
N PRO A 21 -2.76 0.23 -5.08
CA PRO A 21 -2.38 1.62 -5.32
C PRO A 21 -1.79 1.86 -6.72
N ALA A 22 -1.04 0.92 -7.28
CA ALA A 22 -0.50 1.05 -8.65
C ALA A 22 -1.63 1.09 -9.70
N LEU A 23 -2.62 0.20 -9.61
CA LEU A 23 -3.79 0.20 -10.48
C LEU A 23 -4.63 1.46 -10.27
N PHE A 24 -4.77 1.92 -9.03
CA PHE A 24 -5.46 3.17 -8.71
C PHE A 24 -4.82 4.35 -9.45
N LEU A 25 -3.50 4.51 -9.36
CA LEU A 25 -2.77 5.56 -10.08
C LEU A 25 -2.87 5.44 -11.60
N TYR A 26 -2.98 4.23 -12.14
CA TYR A 26 -3.12 4.00 -13.57
C TYR A 26 -4.53 4.33 -14.11
N PHE A 27 -5.58 3.90 -13.40
CA PHE A 27 -6.96 4.03 -13.89
C PHE A 27 -7.63 5.36 -13.53
N VAL A 28 -7.28 5.96 -12.39
CA VAL A 28 -7.93 7.19 -11.91
C VAL A 28 -7.83 8.34 -12.92
N PRO A 29 -6.67 8.63 -13.55
CA PRO A 29 -6.59 9.68 -14.57
C PRO A 29 -7.54 9.44 -15.75
N GLY A 30 -7.67 8.20 -16.21
CA GLY A 30 -8.59 7.84 -17.28
C GLY A 30 -10.06 7.99 -16.90
N LEU A 31 -10.41 7.78 -15.63
CA LEU A 31 -11.78 7.93 -15.14
C LEU A 31 -12.15 9.40 -14.89
N VAL A 32 -11.19 10.20 -14.44
CA VAL A 32 -11.39 11.62 -14.08
C VAL A 32 -11.28 12.55 -15.30
N TYR A 33 -10.41 12.24 -16.26
CA TYR A 33 -10.14 13.14 -17.39
C TYR A 33 -10.64 12.62 -18.74
N ALA A 34 -11.41 11.53 -18.78
CA ALA A 34 -12.04 11.07 -20.02
C ALA A 34 -13.10 12.05 -20.54
N ALA A 35 -13.24 12.11 -21.87
CA ALA A 35 -14.27 12.90 -22.53
C ALA A 35 -15.68 12.48 -22.07
N GLY A 36 -16.47 13.42 -21.56
CA GLY A 36 -17.83 13.18 -21.07
C GLY A 36 -17.98 13.03 -19.55
N HIS A 37 -16.89 13.15 -18.78
CA HIS A 37 -16.95 13.15 -17.33
C HIS A 37 -17.61 14.43 -16.76
N THR A 38 -18.40 14.27 -15.70
CA THR A 38 -19.17 15.34 -15.03
C THR A 38 -18.71 15.66 -13.61
N VAL A 39 -17.63 15.03 -13.11
CA VAL A 39 -17.20 15.28 -11.72
C VAL A 39 -16.52 16.64 -11.62
N VAL A 40 -16.84 17.39 -10.57
CA VAL A 40 -16.15 18.65 -10.29
C VAL A 40 -14.70 18.33 -9.92
N GLU A 41 -13.74 18.99 -10.57
CA GLU A 41 -12.30 18.75 -10.42
C GLU A 41 -11.84 18.72 -8.95
N THR A 42 -12.38 19.61 -8.12
CA THR A 42 -12.10 19.67 -6.68
C THR A 42 -12.49 18.40 -5.92
N ARG A 43 -13.60 17.76 -6.33
CA ARG A 43 -14.07 16.50 -5.72
C ARG A 43 -13.22 15.32 -6.20
N ALA A 44 -12.85 15.31 -7.47
CA ALA A 44 -11.97 14.28 -8.03
C ALA A 44 -10.56 14.32 -7.41
N TRP A 45 -10.02 15.52 -7.20
CA TRP A 45 -8.76 15.72 -6.49
C TRP A 45 -8.82 15.19 -5.05
N THR A 46 -9.83 15.64 -4.27
CA THR A 46 -10.00 15.20 -2.87
C THR A 46 -10.16 13.68 -2.77
N GLY A 47 -10.97 13.08 -3.65
CA GLY A 47 -11.17 11.63 -3.69
C GLY A 47 -9.90 10.86 -4.05
N SER A 48 -9.09 11.39 -4.97
CA SER A 48 -7.83 10.77 -5.38
C SER A 48 -6.79 10.80 -4.26
N ILE A 49 -6.64 11.95 -3.60
CA ILE A 49 -5.70 12.13 -2.48
C ILE A 49 -6.10 11.27 -1.28
N THR A 50 -7.38 11.30 -0.87
CA THR A 50 -7.87 10.48 0.25
C THR A 50 -7.79 8.99 -0.06
N GLY A 51 -8.13 8.56 -1.28
CA GLY A 51 -8.01 7.17 -1.71
C GLY A 51 -6.57 6.68 -1.68
N LEU A 52 -5.63 7.46 -2.24
CA LEU A 52 -4.21 7.12 -2.24
C LEU A 52 -3.64 7.08 -0.81
N ALA A 53 -4.03 8.03 0.05
CA ALA A 53 -3.62 8.06 1.45
C ALA A 53 -4.09 6.81 2.21
N CYS A 54 -5.36 6.43 2.06
CA CYS A 54 -5.91 5.23 2.67
C CYS A 54 -5.19 3.96 2.22
N LEU A 55 -4.91 3.83 0.92
CA LEU A 55 -4.18 2.68 0.38
C LEU A 55 -2.74 2.64 0.88
N ALA A 56 -2.05 3.79 0.91
CA ALA A 56 -0.69 3.89 1.42
C ALA A 56 -0.61 3.49 2.92
N LEU A 57 -1.53 4.01 3.74
CA LEU A 57 -1.61 3.67 5.16
C LEU A 57 -1.95 2.19 5.37
N ALA A 58 -2.90 1.65 4.61
CA ALA A 58 -3.24 0.22 4.69
C ALA A 58 -2.04 -0.67 4.33
N GLY A 59 -1.31 -0.33 3.27
CA GLY A 59 -0.07 -1.02 2.88
C GLY A 59 1.00 -0.97 3.98
N LEU A 60 1.18 0.21 4.60
CA LEU A 60 2.11 0.40 5.70
C LEU A 60 1.74 -0.43 6.93
N VAL A 61 0.46 -0.44 7.31
CA VAL A 61 -0.05 -1.23 8.43
C VAL A 61 0.11 -2.73 8.16
N LEU A 62 -0.19 -3.19 6.94
CA LEU A 62 -0.03 -4.59 6.55
C LEU A 62 1.42 -5.05 6.61
N ALA A 63 2.34 -4.27 6.04
CA ALA A 63 3.78 -4.58 6.07
C ALA A 63 4.37 -4.52 7.49
N SER A 64 3.89 -3.57 8.32
CA SER A 64 4.29 -3.45 9.74
C SER A 64 3.75 -4.60 10.59
N ALA A 65 2.49 -4.99 10.39
CA ALA A 65 1.90 -6.14 11.07
C ALA A 65 2.56 -7.46 10.64
N ALA A 66 2.90 -7.60 9.35
CA ALA A 66 3.61 -8.77 8.83
C ALA A 66 5.02 -8.89 9.44
N SER A 67 5.81 -7.80 9.41
CA SER A 67 7.15 -7.78 10.01
C SER A 67 7.10 -8.02 11.52
N TYR A 68 6.19 -7.38 12.25
CA TYR A 68 6.02 -7.61 13.69
C TYR A 68 5.71 -9.08 14.01
N ARG A 69 4.77 -9.71 13.28
CA ARG A 69 4.42 -11.13 13.48
C ARG A 69 5.58 -12.07 13.12
N LEU A 70 6.36 -11.75 12.09
CA LEU A 70 7.52 -12.54 11.72
C LEU A 70 8.61 -12.47 12.80
N LEU A 71 8.87 -11.29 13.37
CA LEU A 71 9.88 -11.10 14.42
C LEU A 71 9.47 -11.73 15.76
N THR A 72 8.18 -11.67 16.13
CA THR A 72 7.70 -12.14 17.45
C THR A 72 7.38 -13.63 17.52
N HIS A 73 7.06 -14.26 16.39
CA HIS A 73 6.56 -15.65 16.38
C HIS A 73 7.31 -16.60 15.42
N SER A 74 8.35 -16.14 14.73
CA SER A 74 9.12 -16.97 13.79
C SER A 74 10.60 -17.02 14.14
N ARG A 75 11.31 -18.05 13.66
CA ARG A 75 12.77 -18.12 13.80
C ARG A 75 13.41 -17.02 12.96
N ALA A 76 14.42 -16.35 13.52
CA ALA A 76 15.12 -15.23 12.87
C ALA A 76 15.62 -15.60 11.46
N VAL A 77 16.08 -16.84 11.25
CA VAL A 77 16.56 -17.37 9.97
C VAL A 77 15.52 -17.30 8.84
N ILE A 78 14.23 -17.42 9.17
CA ILE A 78 13.13 -17.35 8.17
C ILE A 78 12.51 -15.94 8.15
N ALA A 79 12.44 -15.29 9.31
CA ALA A 79 11.85 -13.95 9.43
C ALA A 79 12.64 -12.91 8.62
N TRP A 80 13.97 -12.90 8.74
CA TRP A 80 14.85 -11.94 8.06
C TRP A 80 14.69 -11.93 6.53
N PRO A 81 14.81 -13.06 5.81
CA PRO A 81 14.65 -13.06 4.37
C PRO A 81 13.23 -12.65 3.96
N MET A 82 12.19 -13.09 4.68
CA MET A 82 10.81 -12.67 4.34
C MET A 82 10.59 -11.17 4.53
N ILE A 83 11.16 -10.60 5.59
CA ILE A 83 11.08 -9.16 5.82
C ILE A 83 11.81 -8.41 4.71
N LEU A 84 13.04 -8.81 4.37
CA LEU A 84 13.84 -8.16 3.33
C LEU A 84 13.20 -8.24 1.94
N PHE A 85 12.69 -9.40 1.53
CA PHE A 85 12.16 -9.60 0.18
C PHE A 85 10.71 -9.14 0.01
N PHE A 86 9.89 -9.11 1.07
CA PHE A 86 8.47 -8.77 0.95
C PHE A 86 8.08 -7.52 1.74
N CYS A 87 8.47 -7.43 3.02
CA CYS A 87 8.03 -6.31 3.86
C CYS A 87 8.75 -5.01 3.54
N VAL A 88 10.07 -5.02 3.35
CA VAL A 88 10.86 -3.83 3.00
C VAL A 88 10.40 -3.18 1.70
N PRO A 89 10.25 -3.89 0.56
CA PRO A 89 9.74 -3.26 -0.65
C PRO A 89 8.30 -2.75 -0.48
N SER A 90 7.45 -3.46 0.27
CA SER A 90 6.09 -2.99 0.57
C SER A 90 6.09 -1.71 1.44
N TRP A 91 6.99 -1.61 2.42
CA TRP A 91 7.20 -0.39 3.21
C TRP A 91 7.65 0.77 2.34
N LEU A 92 8.68 0.57 1.51
CA LEU A 92 9.18 1.62 0.62
C LEU A 92 8.07 2.14 -0.28
N LEU A 93 7.33 1.26 -0.96
CA LEU A 93 6.22 1.64 -1.83
C LEU A 93 5.14 2.42 -1.07
N SER A 94 4.74 1.93 0.11
CA SER A 94 3.75 2.62 0.95
C SER A 94 4.21 4.02 1.36
N VAL A 95 5.47 4.16 1.77
CA VAL A 95 6.06 5.46 2.13
C VAL A 95 6.15 6.38 0.92
N PHE A 96 6.52 5.87 -0.26
CA PHE A 96 6.54 6.67 -1.49
C PHE A 96 5.15 7.21 -1.84
N TYR A 97 4.11 6.38 -1.75
CA TYR A 97 2.74 6.85 -2.00
C TYR A 97 2.30 7.89 -0.96
N LEU A 98 2.64 7.69 0.31
CA LEU A 98 2.30 8.62 1.38
C LEU A 98 3.07 9.95 1.23
N HIS A 99 4.33 9.88 0.80
CA HIS A 99 5.12 11.06 0.47
C HIS A 99 4.53 11.84 -0.70
N ALA A 100 4.10 11.14 -1.77
CA ALA A 100 3.42 11.78 -2.88
C ALA A 100 2.14 12.51 -2.43
N VAL A 101 1.31 11.85 -1.60
CA VAL A 101 0.12 12.48 -0.97
C VAL A 101 0.49 13.76 -0.22
N LEU A 102 1.55 13.71 0.60
CA LEU A 102 1.98 14.87 1.38
C LEU A 102 2.50 16.01 0.51
N ILE A 103 3.24 15.72 -0.57
CA ILE A 103 3.68 16.73 -1.53
C ILE A 103 2.46 17.43 -2.15
N PHE A 104 1.47 16.67 -2.61
CA PHE A 104 0.27 17.25 -3.21
C PHE A 104 -0.58 18.03 -2.22
N LEU A 105 -0.63 17.62 -0.95
CA LEU A 105 -1.33 18.37 0.10
C LEU A 105 -0.60 19.65 0.50
N ALA A 106 0.74 19.63 0.55
CA ALA A 106 1.54 20.80 0.93
C ALA A 106 1.69 21.82 -0.21
N TRP A 107 1.48 21.39 -1.46
CA TRP A 107 1.51 22.27 -2.62
C TRP A 107 0.22 23.09 -2.79
N VAL A 108 -0.92 22.60 -2.26
CA VAL A 108 -2.21 23.33 -2.25
C VAL A 108 -2.18 24.45 -1.22
#